data_AF-A0A840V3U6-F1
#
_entry.id   AF-A0A840V3U6-F1
#
_cell.length_a   1.000
_cell.length_b   1.000
_cell.length_c   1.000
_cell.angle_alpha   90.00
_cell.angle_beta   90.00
_cell.angle_gamma   90.00
#
_symmetry.space_group_name_H-M   'P 1'
#
loop_
_entity.id
_entity.type
_entity.pdbx_description
1 polymer ?
#
loop_
_entity_poly.entity_id
_entity_poly.type
_entity_poly.pdbx_seq_one_letter_code
_entity_poly.pdbx_strand_id
1 'polypeptide(L)' 'MRRRTVHQWKDWLLEYIGDDRYELLNLHTRSLQTVVAKNAMDAENQCRQIMIKLQEEEV' A
#
# COMPACT_ATOMS: atom_id res chain seq x y z
N MET A 1 -2.74 2.59 -18.48
CA MET A 1 -3.70 2.81 -17.39
C MET A 1 -3.17 3.92 -16.48
N ARG A 2 -4.03 4.79 -15.94
CA ARG A 2 -3.59 5.86 -15.02
C ARG A 2 -3.57 5.29 -13.60
N ARG A 3 -2.45 5.50 -12.88
CA ARG A 3 -2.39 5.23 -11.44
C ARG A 3 -3.43 6.09 -10.74
N ARG A 4 -4.13 5.52 -9.76
CA ARG A 4 -5.12 6.24 -8.96
C ARG A 4 -4.75 6.10 -7.51
N THR A 5 -4.54 7.22 -6.82
CA THR A 5 -4.41 7.20 -5.36
C THR A 5 -5.71 6.69 -4.76
N VAL A 6 -5.60 5.57 -4.04
CA VAL A 6 -6.70 4.94 -3.31
C VAL A 6 -6.75 5.49 -1.91
N HIS A 7 -5.59 5.52 -1.25
CA HIS A 7 -5.47 6.00 0.12
C HIS A 7 -4.10 6.66 0.34
N GLN A 8 -4.04 7.66 1.21
CA GLN A 8 -2.79 8.27 1.63
C GLN A 8 -2.77 8.39 3.15
N TRP A 9 -1.80 7.72 3.77
CA TRP A 9 -1.42 7.93 5.16
C TRP A 9 -0.27 8.93 5.24
N LYS A 10 0.08 9.32 6.47
CA LYS A 10 1.17 10.27 6.74
C LYS A 10 2.49 9.88 6.06
N ASP A 11 2.81 8.59 6.14
CA ASP A 11 4.12 8.05 5.76
C ASP A 11 4.02 7.07 4.58
N TRP A 12 2.79 6.80 4.11
CA TRP A 12 2.49 5.75 3.16
C TRP A 12 1.45 6.19 2.13
N LEU A 13 1.60 5.75 0.89
CA LEU A 13 0.69 6.03 -0.23
C LEU A 13 0.24 4.71 -0.87
N LEU A 14 -1.06 4.49 -0.97
CA LEU A 14 -1.65 3.37 -1.69
C LEU A 14 -2.20 3.83 -3.03
N GLU A 15 -1.67 3.27 -4.10
CA GLU A 15 -2.08 3.55 -5.47
C GLU A 15 -2.65 2.29 -6.12
N TYR A 16 -3.75 2.42 -6.84
CA TYR A 16 -4.23 1.39 -7.75
C TYR A 16 -3.49 1.51 -9.08
N ILE A 17 -2.87 0.42 -9.52
CA ILE A 17 -2.07 0.37 -10.75
C ILE A 17 -2.75 -0.38 -11.90
N GLY A 18 -3.86 -1.07 -11.65
CA GLY A 18 -4.61 -1.84 -12.65
C GLY A 18 -4.65 -3.33 -12.33
N ASP A 19 -5.57 -4.06 -12.98
CA ASP A 19 -5.69 -5.52 -12.89
C ASP A 19 -5.76 -6.07 -11.46
N ASP A 20 -6.56 -5.43 -10.58
CA ASP A 20 -6.68 -5.78 -9.16
C ASP A 20 -5.34 -5.68 -8.38
N ARG A 21 -4.39 -4.91 -8.92
CA ARG A 21 -3.10 -4.64 -8.29
C ARG A 21 -3.04 -3.22 -7.76
N TYR A 22 -2.43 -3.13 -6.60
CA TYR A 22 -2.19 -1.91 -5.84
C TYR A 22 -0.71 -1.83 -5.49
N GLU A 23 -0.19 -0.63 -5.34
CA GLU A 23 1.17 -0.35 -4.89
C GLU A 23 1.09 0.46 -3.61
N LEU A 24 1.72 -0.06 -2.55
CA LEU A 24 1.94 0.62 -1.30
C LEU A 24 3.36 1.20 -1.30
N LEU A 25 3.46 2.52 -1.39
CA LEU A 25 4.71 3.27 -1.36
C LEU A 25 4.93 3.85 0.04
N ASN A 26 6.08 3.58 0.65
CA ASN A 26 6.58 4.31 1.81
C ASN A 26 7.22 5.62 1.34
N LEU A 27 6.74 6.76 1.82
CA LEU A 27 7.26 8.07 1.42
C LEU A 27 8.61 8.41 2.04
N HIS A 28 8.97 7.79 3.17
CA HIS A 28 10.26 7.98 3.85
C HIS A 28 11.36 7.15 3.24
N THR A 29 11.13 5.84 3.13
CA THR A 29 12.14 4.89 2.66
C THR A 29 12.11 4.71 1.14
N ARG A 30 11.10 5.25 0.45
CA ARG A 30 10.80 5.00 -0.97
C ARG A 30 10.62 3.51 -1.29
N SER A 31 10.35 2.69 -0.28
CA SER A 31 10.05 1.27 -0.44
C SER A 31 8.68 1.11 -1.08
N LEU A 32 8.56 0.23 -2.07
CA LEU A 32 7.33 0.01 -2.80
C LEU A 32 6.96 -1.47 -2.71
N GLN A 33 5.73 -1.75 -2.28
CA GLN A 33 5.20 -3.10 -2.16
C GLN A 33 3.95 -3.26 -3.02
N THR A 34 3.94 -4.28 -3.87
CA THR A 34 2.78 -4.58 -4.70
C THR A 34 1.83 -5.49 -3.93
N VAL A 35 0.55 -5.13 -3.90
CA VAL A 35 -0.53 -5.84 -3.24
C VAL A 35 -1.58 -6.22 -4.27
N VAL A 36 -1.98 -7.48 -4.31
CA VAL A 36 -3.08 -7.96 -5.17
C VAL A 36 -4.32 -8.10 -4.31
N ALA A 37 -5.36 -7.33 -4.66
CA ALA A 37 -6.58 -7.27 -3.87
C ALA A 37 -7.80 -7.10 -4.76
N LYS A 38 -8.87 -7.79 -4.39
CA LYS A 38 -10.16 -7.82 -5.09
C LYS A 38 -10.91 -6.47 -5.06
N ASN A 39 -10.56 -5.58 -4.13
CA ASN A 39 -11.09 -4.22 -4.06
C ASN A 39 -10.20 -3.33 -3.19
N ALA A 40 -10.47 -2.02 -3.21
CA ALA A 40 -9.71 -1.02 -2.45
C ALA A 40 -9.73 -1.27 -0.93
N MET A 41 -10.84 -1.76 -0.38
CA MET A 41 -10.97 -2.03 1.06
C MET A 41 -10.08 -3.21 1.51
N ASP A 42 -10.04 -4.27 0.70
CA ASP A 42 -9.18 -5.43 0.92
C ASP A 42 -7.70 -5.04 0.76
N ALA A 43 -7.39 -4.20 -0.23
CA ALA A 43 -6.06 -3.64 -0.43
C ALA A 43 -5.60 -2.83 0.80
N GLU A 44 -6.45 -1.93 1.31
CA GLU A 44 -6.16 -1.15 2.51
C GLU A 44 -5.92 -2.04 3.72
N ASN A 45 -6.75 -3.07 3.93
CA ASN A 45 -6.61 -3.95 5.08
C ASN A 45 -5.29 -4.75 5.03
N GLN A 46 -4.93 -5.27 3.85
CA GLN A 46 -3.63 -5.92 3.64
C GLN A 46 -2.46 -4.94 3.84
N CYS A 47 -2.58 -3.72 3.32
CA CYS A 47 -1.56 -2.67 3.50
C CYS A 47 -1.35 -2.34 4.98
N ARG A 48 -2.42 -2.23 5.78
CA ARG A 48 -2.29 -2.00 7.23
C ARG A 48 -1.53 -3.13 7.93
N GLN A 49 -1.83 -4.38 7.59
CA GLN A 49 -1.13 -5.54 8.14
C GLN A 49 0.38 -5.51 7.78
N ILE A 50 0.71 -5.12 6.55
CA ILE A 50 2.10 -4.94 6.12
C ILE A 50 2.78 -3.82 6.90
N MET A 51 2.13 -2.66 7.05
CA MET A 51 2.68 -1.53 7.82
C MET A 51 2.94 -1.89 9.28
N ILE A 52 2.03 -2.63 9.92
CA ILE A 52 2.20 -3.07 11.31
C ILE A 52 3.42 -3.98 11.43
N LYS A 53 3.53 -4.99 10.56
CA LYS A 53 4.69 -5.90 10.56
C LYS A 53 6.01 -5.18 10.36
N LEU A 54 6.05 -4.21 9.44
CA LEU A 54 7.26 -3.42 9.21
C LEU A 54 7.64 -2.57 10.43
N GLN A 55 6.65 -2.02 11.14
CA GLN A 55 6.92 -1.31 12.40
C GLN A 55 7.41 -2.25 13.50
N GLU A 56 6.93 -3.49 13.55
CA GLU A 56 7.41 -4.50 14.51
C GLU A 56 8.83 -4.98 14.20
N GLU A 57 9.24 -5.03 12.93
CA GLU A 57 10.61 -5.40 12.53
C GLU A 57 11.65 -4.28 12.73
N GLU A 58 11.22 -3.02 12.88
CA GLU A 58 12.10 -1.88 13.20
C GLU A 58 12.39 -1.71 14.71
N VAL A 59 11.84 -2.58 15.59
CA VAL A 59 11.99 -2.53 17.07
C VAL A 59 13.01 -3.54 17.58
#